data_AF-A0A8W8JE87-F1
#
_entry.id   AF-A0A8W8JE87-F1
#
_cell.length_a   1.000
_cell.length_b   1.000
_cell.length_c   1.000
_cell.angle_alpha   90.00
_cell.angle_beta   90.00
_cell.angle_gamma   90.00
#
_symmetry.space_group_name_H-M   'P 1'
#
loop_
_entity.id
_entity.type
_entity.pdbx_description
1 polymer ?
#
loop_
_entity_poly.entity_id
_entity_poly.type
_entity_poly.pdbx_seq_one_letter_code
_entity_poly.pdbx_strand_id
1 'polypeptide(L)'
;MNVFVLITFALLISEIEAGWKNRWDSQLNFRCSSDSSSIYQFVSTHHNFYEDRLFDFNCRKVRSVSGSVLCSWSGYVNSYDAMVIHTCPNGGYLNGVFGVHDNFTEDRRYKFRCCTPRSAHHHRHCQWTQWLNNWDETFNYFVPRNYVIRGLLSIHHNYYE
;
A
#
# COMPACT_ATOMS: atom_id res chain seq x y z
N MET A 1 -42.53 43.56 20.91
CA MET A 1 -41.19 43.66 20.30
C MET A 1 -40.67 42.24 20.13
N ASN A 2 -40.68 41.71 18.91
CA ASN A 2 -40.21 40.36 18.63
C ASN A 2 -38.71 40.41 18.33
N VAL A 3 -37.91 39.76 19.17
CA VAL A 3 -36.46 39.63 19.00
C VAL A 3 -36.21 38.48 18.03
N PHE A 4 -35.65 38.79 16.85
CA PHE A 4 -35.14 37.77 15.93
C PHE A 4 -33.75 37.34 16.38
N VAL A 5 -33.61 36.10 16.83
CA VAL A 5 -32.32 35.48 17.11
C VAL A 5 -31.83 34.85 15.80
N LEU A 6 -30.82 35.46 15.20
CA LEU A 6 -30.08 34.88 14.07
C LEU A 6 -29.14 33.81 14.61
N ILE A 7 -29.52 32.55 14.47
CA ILE A 7 -28.63 31.41 14.75
C ILE A 7 -27.74 31.22 13.52
N THR A 8 -26.48 31.62 13.63
CA THR A 8 -25.46 31.31 12.63
C THR A 8 -25.05 29.85 12.79
N PHE A 9 -25.46 29.02 11.83
CA PHE A 9 -25.02 27.63 11.75
C PHE A 9 -23.59 27.61 11.17
N ALA A 10 -22.59 27.38 12.01
CA ALA A 10 -21.22 27.13 11.54
C ALA A 10 -21.19 25.74 10.89
N LEU A 11 -21.06 25.69 9.57
CA LEU A 11 -20.78 24.46 8.83
C LEU A 11 -19.36 24.01 9.17
N LEU A 12 -19.24 23.03 10.07
CA LEU A 12 -18.03 22.24 10.25
C LEU A 12 -17.83 21.41 8.98
N ILE A 13 -17.02 21.93 8.06
CA ILE A 13 -16.54 21.16 6.91
C ILE A 13 -15.52 20.18 7.47
N SER A 14 -15.94 18.96 7.80
CA SER A 14 -15.00 17.87 8.03
C SER A 14 -14.36 17.58 6.68
N GLU A 15 -13.11 17.99 6.49
CA GLU A 15 -12.32 17.51 5.37
C GLU A 15 -12.34 15.98 5.45
N ILE A 16 -12.92 15.34 4.43
CA ILE A 16 -12.84 13.90 4.27
C ILE A 16 -11.38 13.65 3.94
N GLU A 17 -10.55 13.51 4.97
CA GLU A 17 -9.19 13.03 4.82
C GLU A 17 -9.34 11.67 4.12
N ALA A 18 -8.82 11.57 2.89
CA ALA A 18 -8.72 10.27 2.23
C ALA A 18 -8.07 9.31 3.23
N GLY A 19 -8.62 8.11 3.40
CA GLY A 19 -8.29 7.21 4.50
C GLY A 19 -6.91 6.56 4.38
N TRP A 20 -5.86 7.36 4.22
CA TRP A 20 -4.47 6.99 4.11
C TRP A 20 -4.06 6.09 5.29
N LYS A 21 -3.24 5.09 4.99
CA LYS A 21 -2.81 4.05 5.93
C LYS A 21 -1.52 4.42 6.67
N ASN A 22 -1.00 5.60 6.39
CA ASN A 22 0.06 6.29 7.13
C ASN A 22 -0.20 7.80 7.09
N ARG A 23 0.63 8.54 7.82
CA ARG A 23 0.81 9.99 7.67
C ARG A 23 2.21 10.25 7.10
N TRP A 24 2.48 11.50 6.73
CA TRP A 24 3.83 11.96 6.40
C TRP A 24 4.80 11.68 7.55
N ASP A 25 6.04 11.34 7.20
CA ASP A 25 7.18 11.01 8.06
C ASP A 25 6.91 9.88 9.06
N SER A 26 5.78 9.20 8.89
CA SER A 26 5.26 8.23 9.84
C SER A 26 5.36 6.84 9.28
N GLN A 27 5.38 5.86 10.19
CA GLN A 27 5.43 4.46 9.83
C GLN A 27 4.17 4.05 9.05
N LEU A 28 4.36 3.31 7.96
CA LEU A 28 3.30 2.56 7.30
C LEU A 28 3.19 1.18 7.95
N ASN A 29 1.99 0.79 8.37
CA ASN A 29 1.73 -0.55 8.89
C ASN A 29 0.33 -1.01 8.47
N PHE A 30 0.25 -1.60 7.28
CA PHE A 30 -0.99 -2.08 6.71
C PHE A 30 -1.01 -3.60 6.57
N ARG A 31 -2.15 -4.21 6.90
CA ARG A 31 -2.48 -5.60 6.54
C ARG A 31 -3.96 -5.72 6.21
N CYS A 32 -4.31 -6.56 5.25
CA CYS A 32 -5.70 -6.96 5.06
C CYS A 32 -6.27 -7.61 6.33
N SER A 33 -7.56 -7.43 6.56
CA SER A 33 -8.27 -8.01 7.72
C SER A 33 -8.34 -9.55 7.71
N SER A 34 -8.17 -10.16 6.53
CA SER A 34 -8.17 -11.61 6.35
C SER A 34 -6.90 -12.06 5.66
N ASP A 35 -6.34 -13.18 6.13
CA ASP A 35 -5.23 -13.88 5.50
C ASP A 35 -5.60 -14.41 4.10
N SER A 36 -6.88 -14.67 3.85
CA SER A 36 -7.41 -15.12 2.55
C SER A 36 -7.73 -13.97 1.58
N SER A 37 -7.29 -12.75 1.89
CA SER A 37 -7.45 -11.57 1.03
C SER A 37 -6.10 -11.06 0.54
N SER A 38 -6.04 -10.56 -0.69
CA SER A 38 -4.90 -9.80 -1.20
C SER A 38 -5.24 -8.33 -1.32
N ILE A 39 -4.21 -7.49 -1.32
CA ILE A 39 -4.32 -6.12 -1.81
C ILE A 39 -4.75 -6.20 -3.29
N TYR A 40 -5.77 -5.41 -3.66
CA TYR A 40 -6.24 -5.31 -5.05
C TYR A 40 -6.30 -3.88 -5.57
N GLN A 41 -6.32 -2.90 -4.67
CA GLN A 41 -6.10 -1.52 -5.01
C GLN A 41 -4.91 -1.03 -4.20
N PHE A 42 -3.98 -0.37 -4.87
CA PHE A 42 -2.82 0.26 -4.26
C PHE A 42 -2.75 1.69 -4.79
N VAL A 43 -2.88 2.65 -3.88
CA VAL A 43 -2.82 4.09 -4.15
C VAL A 43 -1.64 4.67 -3.42
N SER A 44 -0.91 5.58 -4.06
CA SER A 44 0.10 6.38 -3.39
C SER A 44 0.22 7.76 -3.99
N THR A 45 0.41 8.77 -3.15
CA THR A 45 0.77 10.14 -3.52
C THR A 45 2.03 10.56 -2.77
N HIS A 46 2.88 11.34 -3.42
CA HIS A 46 4.06 11.96 -2.83
C HIS A 46 3.78 13.43 -2.46
N HIS A 47 4.62 14.02 -1.60
CA HIS A 47 4.61 15.44 -1.30
C HIS A 47 6.02 16.00 -1.04
N ASN A 48 6.47 16.93 -1.88
CA ASN A 48 7.84 17.47 -1.90
C ASN A 48 8.30 18.19 -0.61
N PHE A 49 7.38 18.70 0.23
CA PHE A 49 7.83 19.26 1.52
C PHE A 49 8.28 18.18 2.51
N TYR A 50 7.62 17.03 2.48
CA TYR A 50 7.92 15.91 3.37
C TYR A 50 8.90 14.93 2.72
N GLU A 51 9.05 15.01 1.38
CA GLU A 51 9.78 14.03 0.57
C GLU A 51 9.41 12.60 0.95
N ASP A 52 8.10 12.39 1.09
CA ASP A 52 7.52 11.17 1.59
C ASP A 52 6.26 10.82 0.79
N ARG A 53 5.76 9.60 0.98
CA ARG A 53 4.56 9.08 0.33
C ARG A 53 3.48 8.64 1.33
N LEU A 54 2.24 9.02 1.04
CA LEU A 54 1.06 8.42 1.64
C LEU A 54 0.62 7.21 0.83
N PHE A 55 0.05 6.22 1.51
CA PHE A 55 -0.37 4.98 0.90
C PHE A 55 -1.78 4.61 1.33
N ASP A 56 -2.60 4.16 0.37
CA ASP A 56 -3.89 3.55 0.65
C ASP A 56 -4.03 2.21 -0.07
N PHE A 57 -4.77 1.30 0.58
CA PHE A 57 -4.89 -0.08 0.18
C PHE A 57 -6.31 -0.57 0.39
N ASN A 58 -6.88 -1.19 -0.64
CA ASN A 58 -8.10 -1.97 -0.51
C ASN A 58 -7.83 -3.46 -0.77
N CYS A 59 -8.54 -4.29 -0.03
CA CYS A 59 -8.36 -5.74 -0.03
C CYS A 59 -9.57 -6.46 -0.64
N ARG A 60 -9.31 -7.56 -1.35
CA ARG A 60 -10.35 -8.47 -1.84
C ARG A 60 -9.99 -9.91 -1.54
N LYS A 61 -11.02 -10.72 -1.33
CA LYS A 61 -10.87 -12.17 -1.12
C LYS A 61 -10.22 -12.82 -2.36
N VAL A 62 -9.21 -13.66 -2.14
CA VAL A 62 -8.59 -14.47 -3.18
C VAL A 62 -9.44 -15.71 -3.40
N ARG A 63 -10.24 -15.72 -4.47
CA ARG A 63 -11.26 -16.77 -4.70
C ARG A 63 -10.68 -18.16 -4.97
N SER A 64 -9.47 -18.23 -5.52
CA SER A 64 -8.80 -19.50 -5.82
C SER A 64 -8.19 -20.18 -4.59
N VAL A 65 -8.32 -19.56 -3.42
CA VAL A 65 -7.77 -20.04 -2.16
C VAL A 65 -8.89 -20.55 -1.28
N SER A 66 -8.90 -21.87 -1.06
CA SER A 66 -9.75 -22.54 -0.09
C SER A 66 -8.89 -23.14 1.03
N GLY A 67 -9.38 -23.10 2.26
CA GLY A 67 -8.71 -23.68 3.42
C GLY A 67 -7.63 -22.80 4.06
N SER A 68 -6.68 -23.45 4.74
CA SER A 68 -5.67 -22.78 5.56
C SER A 68 -4.64 -22.03 4.71
N VAL A 69 -4.36 -20.80 5.12
CA VAL A 69 -3.34 -19.92 4.54
C VAL A 69 -2.24 -19.69 5.57
N LEU A 70 -0.99 -19.72 5.12
CA LEU A 70 0.17 -19.35 5.91
C LEU A 70 0.66 -17.97 5.52
N CYS A 71 0.84 -17.09 6.49
CA CYS A 71 1.31 -15.74 6.23
C CYS A 71 2.53 -15.41 7.08
N SER A 72 3.46 -14.67 6.48
CA SER A 72 4.67 -14.22 7.16
C SER A 72 5.09 -12.85 6.63
N TRP A 73 5.67 -12.04 7.51
CA TRP A 73 6.39 -10.85 7.11
C TRP A 73 7.78 -11.23 6.63
N SER A 74 8.24 -10.57 5.58
CA SER A 74 9.65 -10.59 5.19
C SER A 74 10.52 -9.85 6.22
N GLY A 75 11.85 -9.98 6.08
CA GLY A 75 12.77 -8.95 6.56
C GLY A 75 12.59 -7.64 5.78
N TYR A 76 13.42 -6.64 6.08
CA TYR A 76 13.51 -5.47 5.19
C TYR A 76 14.02 -5.93 3.82
N VAL A 77 13.32 -5.54 2.76
CA VAL A 77 13.63 -5.98 1.39
C VAL A 77 14.58 -5.03 0.67
N ASN A 78 14.71 -3.81 1.18
CA ASN A 78 15.62 -2.78 0.73
C ASN A 78 16.25 -2.07 1.95
N SER A 79 17.43 -1.47 1.71
CA SER A 79 17.96 -0.38 2.52
C SER A 79 17.32 0.95 2.06
N TYR A 80 17.55 2.04 2.80
CA TYR A 80 17.30 3.39 2.29
C TYR A 80 18.15 3.66 1.03
N ASP A 81 17.67 4.54 0.17
CA ASP A 81 18.18 4.87 -1.17
C ASP A 81 18.26 3.69 -2.15
N ALA A 82 17.72 2.53 -1.79
CA ALA A 82 17.86 1.31 -2.55
C ALA A 82 16.53 0.86 -3.16
N MET A 83 16.62 0.30 -4.37
CA MET A 83 15.47 -0.24 -5.07
C MET A 83 14.71 -1.29 -4.25
N VAL A 84 13.39 -1.29 -4.38
CA VAL A 84 12.54 -2.38 -3.91
C VAL A 84 12.42 -3.38 -5.05
N ILE A 85 12.86 -4.62 -4.82
CA ILE A 85 12.50 -5.77 -5.65
C ILE A 85 12.09 -6.93 -4.75
N HIS A 86 10.83 -7.29 -4.79
CA HIS A 86 10.30 -8.37 -3.96
C HIS A 86 9.31 -9.23 -4.71
N THR A 87 9.34 -10.53 -4.44
CA THR A 87 8.31 -11.48 -4.90
C THR A 87 7.95 -12.39 -3.75
N CYS A 88 6.66 -12.46 -3.42
CA CYS A 88 6.14 -13.33 -2.38
C CYS A 88 6.52 -14.80 -2.63
N PRO A 89 7.08 -15.50 -1.63
CA PRO A 89 7.59 -16.86 -1.81
C PRO A 89 6.45 -17.86 -2.06
N ASN A 90 6.81 -19.05 -2.52
CA ASN A 90 5.90 -20.20 -2.62
C ASN A 90 4.62 -19.95 -3.41
N GLY A 91 4.65 -19.04 -4.40
CA GLY A 91 3.45 -18.70 -5.17
C GLY A 91 2.38 -17.93 -4.39
N GLY A 92 2.70 -17.41 -3.19
CA GLY A 92 1.80 -16.60 -2.36
C GLY A 92 1.61 -15.17 -2.86
N TYR A 93 0.71 -14.43 -2.23
CA TYR A 93 0.27 -13.07 -2.60
C TYR A 93 0.54 -12.03 -1.52
N LEU A 94 0.61 -10.76 -1.94
CA LEU A 94 0.78 -9.61 -1.08
C LEU A 94 -0.50 -9.35 -0.28
N ASN A 95 -0.36 -9.32 1.04
CA ASN A 95 -1.45 -9.11 1.99
C ASN A 95 -1.23 -7.86 2.85
N GLY A 96 0.02 -7.45 3.05
CA GLY A 96 0.35 -6.30 3.89
C GLY A 96 1.66 -5.66 3.49
N VAL A 97 1.79 -4.40 3.87
CA VAL A 97 2.95 -3.53 3.60
C VAL A 97 3.31 -2.83 4.90
N PHE A 98 4.60 -2.85 5.21
CA PHE A 98 5.17 -2.14 6.33
C PHE A 98 6.30 -1.28 5.80
N GLY A 99 6.38 -0.03 6.23
CA GLY A 99 7.39 0.92 5.78
C GLY A 99 7.84 1.80 6.92
N VAL A 100 9.15 2.06 7.00
CA VAL A 100 9.73 3.01 7.96
C VAL A 100 10.40 4.10 7.16
N HIS A 101 9.92 5.32 7.37
CA HIS A 101 10.51 6.55 6.85
C HIS A 101 11.72 6.96 7.68
N ASP A 102 12.67 7.64 7.06
CA ASP A 102 13.80 8.26 7.73
C ASP A 102 14.04 9.67 7.17
N ASN A 103 13.85 10.70 8.00
CA ASN A 103 13.95 12.09 7.58
C ASN A 103 15.39 12.57 7.27
N PHE A 104 16.40 11.72 7.41
CA PHE A 104 17.75 12.09 6.98
C PHE A 104 17.99 11.69 5.53
N THR A 105 17.50 10.50 5.15
CA THR A 105 17.54 9.99 3.78
C THR A 105 16.34 10.44 2.95
N GLU A 106 15.23 10.82 3.60
CA GLU A 106 13.94 11.10 2.98
C GLU A 106 13.48 9.96 2.07
N ASP A 107 13.60 8.72 2.57
CA ASP A 107 13.19 7.49 1.86
C ASP A 107 12.58 6.48 2.86
N ARG A 108 11.95 5.44 2.33
CA ARG A 108 11.38 4.32 3.08
C ARG A 108 12.03 2.98 2.75
N ARG A 109 12.35 2.25 3.82
CA ARG A 109 12.59 0.81 3.74
C ARG A 109 11.34 0.00 4.04
N TYR A 110 11.15 -1.09 3.30
CA TYR A 110 9.91 -1.85 3.30
C TYR A 110 10.05 -3.29 3.81
N LYS A 111 8.98 -3.79 4.43
CA LYS A 111 8.71 -5.22 4.62
C LYS A 111 7.36 -5.55 4.01
N PHE A 112 7.22 -6.76 3.50
CA PHE A 112 5.98 -7.22 2.89
C PHE A 112 5.43 -8.45 3.61
N ARG A 113 4.12 -8.46 3.85
CA ARG A 113 3.41 -9.63 4.37
C ARG A 113 2.90 -10.44 3.20
N CYS A 114 3.44 -11.64 3.08
CA CYS A 114 3.06 -12.59 2.03
C CYS A 114 2.25 -13.73 2.62
N CYS A 115 1.17 -14.09 1.93
CA CYS A 115 0.26 -15.17 2.31
C CYS A 115 0.23 -16.25 1.24
N THR A 116 0.39 -17.51 1.64
CA THR A 116 0.47 -18.67 0.75
C THR A 116 -0.59 -19.71 1.12
N PRO A 117 -1.42 -20.16 0.18
CA PRO A 117 -2.33 -21.28 0.40
C PRO A 117 -1.58 -22.58 0.69
N ARG A 118 -2.04 -23.37 1.67
CA ARG A 118 -1.43 -24.69 1.95
C ARG A 118 -1.75 -25.75 0.89
N SER A 119 -2.76 -25.54 0.05
CA SER A 119 -3.26 -26.49 -0.95
C SER A 119 -2.31 -26.75 -2.15
N ALA A 120 -1.03 -26.37 -2.06
CA ALA A 120 -0.08 -26.32 -3.19
C ALA A 120 -0.58 -25.48 -4.38
N HIS A 121 -1.56 -24.61 -4.15
CA HIS A 121 -2.02 -23.65 -5.16
C HIS A 121 -0.97 -22.54 -5.32
N HIS A 122 -0.29 -22.53 -6.45
CA HIS A 122 0.63 -21.46 -6.85
C HIS A 122 -0.04 -20.57 -7.90
N HIS A 123 -0.02 -19.25 -7.70
CA HIS A 123 -0.38 -18.32 -8.77
C HIS A 123 0.68 -18.38 -9.88
N ARG A 124 0.26 -18.67 -11.11
CA ARG A 124 1.11 -18.83 -12.30
C ARG A 124 0.80 -17.73 -13.33
N HIS A 125 1.59 -17.67 -14.41
CA HIS A 125 1.44 -16.68 -15.49
C HIS A 125 1.46 -15.23 -14.99
N CYS A 126 2.33 -14.95 -14.02
CA CYS A 126 2.52 -13.60 -13.51
C CYS A 126 3.13 -12.71 -14.60
N GLN A 127 2.69 -11.45 -14.64
CA GLN A 127 3.20 -10.42 -15.52
C GLN A 127 3.48 -9.16 -14.70
N TRP A 128 4.57 -8.49 -15.03
CA TRP A 128 4.80 -7.13 -14.57
C TRP A 128 3.88 -6.17 -15.32
N THR A 129 3.39 -5.15 -14.64
CA THR A 129 2.78 -4.01 -15.30
C THR A 129 3.88 -3.16 -15.95
N GLN A 130 3.47 -2.16 -16.73
CA GLN A 130 4.31 -0.98 -16.94
C GLN A 130 4.47 -0.19 -15.61
N TRP A 131 5.35 0.81 -15.61
CA TRP A 131 5.47 1.76 -14.51
C TRP A 131 4.11 2.40 -14.20
N LEU A 132 3.77 2.48 -12.91
CA LEU A 132 2.45 2.95 -12.47
C LEU A 132 2.37 4.47 -12.35
N ASN A 133 3.52 5.13 -12.21
CA ASN A 133 3.73 6.56 -12.10
C ASN A 133 5.16 6.89 -12.55
N ASN A 134 5.41 8.17 -12.79
CA ASN A 134 6.76 8.73 -12.87
C ASN A 134 7.07 9.47 -11.54
N TRP A 135 8.03 8.98 -10.77
CA TRP A 135 8.50 9.57 -9.50
C TRP A 135 7.35 10.15 -8.63
N ASP A 136 7.42 11.44 -8.29
CA ASP A 136 6.51 12.20 -7.42
C ASP A 136 5.01 12.11 -7.80
N GLU A 137 4.68 11.58 -8.99
CA GLU A 137 3.30 11.43 -9.41
C GLU A 137 2.50 10.45 -8.54
N THR A 138 1.22 10.77 -8.39
CA THR A 138 0.24 9.86 -7.79
C THR A 138 -0.03 8.67 -8.71
N PHE A 139 -0.11 7.46 -8.14
CA PHE A 139 -0.71 6.32 -8.83
C PHE A 139 -1.93 5.78 -8.10
N ASN A 140 -2.83 5.15 -8.86
CA ASN A 140 -3.95 4.37 -8.36
C ASN A 140 -4.10 3.10 -9.20
N TYR A 141 -3.52 2.01 -8.72
CA TYR A 141 -3.48 0.74 -9.44
C TYR A 141 -4.57 -0.22 -8.94
N PHE A 142 -5.34 -0.77 -9.88
CA PHE A 142 -6.30 -1.85 -9.65
C PHE A 142 -5.83 -3.15 -10.28
N VAL A 143 -5.73 -4.20 -9.47
CA VAL A 143 -5.38 -5.53 -9.93
C VAL A 143 -6.52 -6.12 -10.78
N PRO A 144 -6.25 -6.59 -12.01
CA PRO A 144 -7.27 -7.21 -12.85
C PRO A 144 -7.99 -8.37 -12.17
N ARG A 145 -9.23 -8.65 -12.58
CA ARG A 145 -10.02 -9.77 -12.04
C ARG A 145 -9.24 -11.08 -12.19
N ASN A 146 -9.25 -11.92 -11.15
CA ASN A 146 -8.51 -13.19 -11.04
C ASN A 146 -6.99 -13.10 -10.89
N TYR A 147 -6.41 -11.89 -10.88
CA TYR A 147 -5.00 -11.69 -10.54
C TYR A 147 -4.83 -11.30 -9.07
N VAL A 148 -3.59 -11.38 -8.60
CA VAL A 148 -3.16 -10.91 -7.27
C VAL A 148 -1.80 -10.22 -7.44
N ILE A 149 -1.46 -9.29 -6.54
CA ILE A 149 -0.09 -8.79 -6.47
C ILE A 149 0.77 -9.88 -5.83
N ARG A 150 1.82 -10.32 -6.54
CA ARG A 150 2.85 -11.21 -5.99
C ARG A 150 4.20 -10.55 -5.86
N GLY A 151 4.49 -9.55 -6.69
CA GLY A 151 5.76 -8.86 -6.66
C GLY A 151 5.59 -7.36 -6.79
N LEU A 152 6.59 -6.65 -6.30
CA LEU A 152 6.71 -5.20 -6.39
C LEU A 152 8.11 -4.87 -6.87
N LEU A 153 8.17 -3.86 -7.73
CA LEU A 153 9.39 -3.21 -8.18
C LEU A 153 9.19 -1.71 -7.95
N SER A 154 10.13 -1.08 -7.25
CA SER A 154 10.22 0.38 -7.13
C SER A 154 11.67 0.78 -7.28
N ILE A 155 11.92 1.83 -8.03
CA ILE A 155 13.23 2.49 -8.12
C ILE A 155 13.17 3.76 -7.27
N HIS A 156 14.33 4.19 -6.81
CA HIS A 156 14.51 5.38 -5.98
C HIS A 156 15.52 6.31 -6.66
N HIS A 157 15.36 7.62 -6.50
CA HIS A 157 16.32 8.61 -6.96
C HIS A 157 16.33 9.81 -6.01
N ASN A 158 17.51 10.23 -5.56
CA ASN A 158 17.68 11.21 -4.47
C ASN A 158 17.16 12.64 -4.76
N TYR A 159 16.53 12.86 -5.91
CA TYR A 159 15.90 14.14 -6.28
C TYR A 159 14.42 14.00 -6.66
N TYR A 160 13.94 12.76 -6.85
CA TYR A 160 12.59 12.44 -7.32
C TYR A 160 12.18 11.09 -6.73
N GLU A 161 11.02 11.05 -6.08
CA GLU A 161 10.55 9.91 -5.25
C GLU A 161 9.49 9.07 -5.97
#